data_AF-A0A2E7UV71-F1
#
_entry.id   AF-A0A2E7UV71-F1
#
_cell.length_a   1.000
_cell.length_b   1.000
_cell.length_c   1.000
_cell.angle_alpha   90.00
_cell.angle_beta   90.00
_cell.angle_gamma   90.00
#
_symmetry.space_group_name_H-M   'P 1'
#
loop_
_entity.id
_entity.type
_entity.pdbx_description
1 polymer ?
#
loop_
_entity_poly.entity_id
_entity_poly.type
_entity_poly.pdbx_seq_one_letter_code
_entity_poly.pdbx_strand_id
1 'polypeptide(L)'
;MSGWSERLRGAPDAEIERTVAARSIGRMAAGSGLFAAHFEHRLELELPEWWCVSDADLGQYPWELERPWRGGGLHETKFRSFRLDRRVASFHPSHAAKWGAHELCHGLVGFGWKPGASTLWLATAARLAELAPVALWYFFDEAGLARCPRHAGRGALFGPACPDCEREAERRPGRDQGPDVHRWRQQGAVFVEAEIDAAWQTLERGVLVSNRYGTIDLCTDGLAYARAHRPVLADPIFASWVERFCSTERGWHDDLDGLIARIRDVVAAMCGEGDAESLEGHRGTWAAQDLAWRMLALRAETEGDVAEALEAMVDRLAEAANHASTDDSMSTIAAVLTAYEALYADVVLPPPQDLFAVGYPLPGGYGSSHSQLISGLMHTLPVTCARLAHQLEPVVEAFAVADPMVRRGIGDRFATWAQQHLPGAVADQAALEAAVVHVEAPDPSAWTLRGEAHPRTRWRCARHIRPVQLHHDVGTELDDPGTGAPLDAPAHVAVVRELDGTRELVALDVAGFDRLRSVTSTTDDRPLDPVGRALADAGMLEPAAWAAATPPSIQAEWS
;
A
#
# COMPACT_ATOMS: atom_id res chain seq x y z
N MET A 1 5.12 4.18 -29.71
CA MET A 1 4.95 3.81 -28.29
C MET A 1 3.45 3.92 -27.96
N SER A 2 2.55 3.36 -28.78
CA SER A 2 2.03 1.98 -28.76
C SER A 2 1.57 1.56 -27.36
N GLY A 3 0.25 1.52 -27.20
CA GLY A 3 -0.46 1.35 -25.93
C GLY A 3 -0.21 0.00 -25.27
N TRP A 4 0.02 0.07 -23.96
CA TRP A 4 -0.24 -1.00 -23.02
C TRP A 4 -1.76 -1.12 -22.92
N SER A 5 -2.38 -2.01 -23.70
CA SER A 5 -3.86 -2.08 -23.77
C SER A 5 -4.51 -2.81 -22.58
N GLU A 6 -3.75 -3.13 -21.54
CA GLU A 6 -4.30 -3.59 -20.28
C GLU A 6 -3.58 -2.87 -19.15
N ARG A 7 -4.27 -1.93 -18.49
CA ARG A 7 -3.77 -1.30 -17.26
C ARG A 7 -3.49 -2.38 -16.23
N LEU A 8 -2.35 -2.27 -15.54
CA LEU A 8 -1.95 -3.23 -14.53
C LEU A 8 -2.99 -3.27 -13.39
N ARG A 9 -3.72 -4.37 -13.27
CA ARG A 9 -4.84 -4.47 -12.32
C ARG A 9 -4.33 -4.30 -10.89
N GLY A 10 -4.96 -3.39 -10.15
CA GLY A 10 -4.62 -3.14 -8.74
C GLY A 10 -3.43 -2.22 -8.52
N ALA A 11 -2.77 -1.71 -9.56
CA ALA A 11 -1.67 -0.76 -9.42
C ALA A 11 -2.07 0.60 -10.01
N PRO A 12 -2.01 1.70 -9.25
CA PRO A 12 -2.34 3.02 -9.80
C PRO A 12 -1.32 3.45 -10.87
N ASP A 13 -1.80 3.93 -12.02
CA ASP A 13 -0.95 4.35 -13.15
C ASP A 13 0.13 5.35 -12.70
N ALA A 14 -0.23 6.33 -11.86
CA ALA A 14 0.69 7.34 -11.36
C ALA A 14 1.87 6.76 -10.54
N GLU A 15 1.70 5.60 -9.91
CA GLU A 15 2.76 4.92 -9.16
C GLU A 15 3.72 4.16 -10.07
N ILE A 16 3.18 3.55 -11.12
CA ILE A 16 3.97 2.80 -12.09
C ILE A 16 4.67 3.74 -13.07
N GLU A 17 4.10 4.91 -13.34
CA GLU A 17 4.64 5.89 -14.29
C GLU A 17 5.63 6.88 -13.65
N ARG A 18 5.81 6.84 -12.33
CA ARG A 18 6.59 7.85 -11.58
C ARG A 18 8.06 7.93 -11.97
N THR A 19 8.67 6.83 -12.41
CA THR A 19 10.09 6.76 -12.82
C THR A 19 10.29 5.78 -13.97
N VAL A 20 11.49 5.77 -14.57
CA VAL A 20 11.87 4.75 -15.57
C VAL A 20 11.85 3.35 -14.97
N ALA A 21 12.35 3.18 -13.73
CA ALA A 21 12.42 1.89 -13.08
C ALA A 21 11.02 1.34 -12.78
N ALA A 22 10.14 2.15 -12.16
CA ALA A 22 8.75 1.77 -11.92
C ALA A 22 8.02 1.39 -13.21
N ARG A 23 8.24 2.13 -14.30
CA ARG A 23 7.64 1.80 -15.62
C ARG A 23 8.13 0.47 -16.15
N SER A 24 9.42 0.18 -16.01
CA SER A 24 10.00 -1.10 -16.43
C SER A 24 9.39 -2.26 -15.63
N ILE A 25 9.26 -2.10 -14.31
CA ILE A 25 8.62 -3.09 -13.44
C ILE A 25 7.16 -3.30 -13.83
N GLY A 26 6.38 -2.24 -13.98
CA GLY A 26 4.97 -2.37 -14.34
C GLY A 26 4.74 -3.04 -15.69
N ARG A 27 5.62 -2.74 -16.67
CA ARG A 27 5.64 -3.41 -17.97
C ARG A 27 5.93 -4.90 -17.87
N MET A 28 7.02 -5.28 -17.19
CA MET A 28 7.38 -6.68 -17.00
C MET A 28 6.29 -7.44 -16.22
N ALA A 29 5.71 -6.79 -15.21
CA ALA A 29 4.63 -7.34 -14.41
C ALA A 29 3.36 -7.59 -15.25
N ALA A 30 2.97 -6.63 -16.09
CA ALA A 30 1.87 -6.80 -17.03
C ALA A 30 2.15 -7.94 -18.02
N GLY A 31 3.38 -8.01 -18.57
CA GLY A 31 3.80 -9.09 -19.46
C GLY A 31 3.85 -10.47 -18.81
N SER A 32 3.91 -10.54 -17.48
CA SER A 32 3.88 -11.77 -16.67
C SER A 32 2.49 -12.05 -16.05
N GLY A 33 1.49 -11.25 -16.41
CA GLY A 33 0.13 -11.32 -15.85
C GLY A 33 0.02 -11.08 -14.35
N LEU A 34 1.04 -10.51 -13.71
CA LEU A 34 1.04 -10.15 -12.29
C LEU A 34 0.06 -9.00 -12.03
N PHE A 35 -0.41 -8.88 -10.80
CA PHE A 35 -1.36 -7.86 -10.37
C PHE A 35 -1.27 -7.64 -8.86
N ALA A 36 -1.98 -6.63 -8.34
CA ALA A 36 -2.00 -6.35 -6.91
C ALA A 36 -3.37 -6.61 -6.26
N ALA A 37 -3.33 -7.08 -5.02
CA ALA A 37 -4.45 -7.24 -4.10
C ALA A 37 -4.55 -6.03 -3.17
N HIS A 38 -5.75 -5.56 -2.87
CA HIS A 38 -5.99 -4.50 -1.90
C HIS A 38 -5.81 -5.06 -0.49
N PHE A 39 -4.77 -4.60 0.22
CA PHE A 39 -4.39 -5.11 1.53
C PHE A 39 -5.53 -5.04 2.54
N GLU A 40 -6.24 -3.91 2.62
CA GLU A 40 -7.37 -3.73 3.55
C GLU A 40 -8.60 -4.58 3.22
N HIS A 41 -8.67 -5.18 2.03
CA HIS A 41 -9.74 -6.11 1.65
C HIS A 41 -9.35 -7.57 1.88
N ARG A 42 -8.05 -7.85 2.03
CA ARG A 42 -7.53 -9.20 2.25
C ARG A 42 -7.63 -9.55 3.72
N LEU A 43 -8.28 -10.66 4.05
CA LEU A 43 -8.25 -11.22 5.40
C LEU A 43 -7.08 -12.19 5.52
N GLU A 44 -6.18 -11.95 6.47
CA GLU A 44 -5.15 -12.94 6.83
C GLU A 44 -5.80 -14.00 7.73
N LEU A 45 -5.76 -15.26 7.29
CA LEU A 45 -6.32 -16.38 8.05
C LEU A 45 -5.40 -16.73 9.21
N GLU A 46 -5.99 -17.22 10.30
CA GLU A 46 -5.24 -17.87 11.36
C GLU A 46 -4.43 -19.03 10.77
N LEU A 47 -3.17 -19.12 11.20
CA LEU A 47 -2.28 -20.22 10.80
C LEU A 47 -2.35 -21.33 11.84
N PRO A 48 -2.10 -22.58 11.41
CA PRO A 48 -1.90 -23.70 12.33
C PRO A 48 -0.89 -23.38 13.44
N GLU A 49 -1.18 -23.81 14.67
CA GLU A 49 -0.36 -23.46 15.85
C GLU A 49 1.13 -23.82 15.66
N TRP A 50 1.42 -24.94 15.00
CA TRP A 50 2.81 -25.37 14.75
C TRP A 50 3.53 -24.57 13.64
N TRP A 51 2.79 -23.79 12.85
CA TRP A 51 3.36 -22.80 11.94
C TRP A 51 3.61 -21.45 12.64
N CYS A 52 3.02 -21.24 13.81
CA CYS A 52 3.16 -20.01 14.55
C CYS A 52 4.50 -19.95 15.31
N VAL A 53 5.17 -18.78 15.24
CA VAL A 53 6.42 -18.52 15.95
C VAL A 53 6.16 -17.50 17.05
N SER A 54 6.31 -17.86 18.31
CA SER A 54 6.20 -16.91 19.42
C SER A 54 7.49 -16.10 19.54
N ASP A 55 7.46 -14.86 19.05
CA ASP A 55 8.61 -13.97 19.05
C ASP A 55 8.18 -12.51 19.02
N ALA A 56 8.58 -11.77 20.05
CA ALA A 56 8.27 -10.37 20.20
C ALA A 56 8.93 -9.49 19.13
N ASP A 57 10.11 -9.87 18.63
CA ASP A 57 10.86 -9.06 17.65
C ASP A 57 10.20 -9.07 16.27
N LEU A 58 9.43 -10.12 15.95
CA LEU A 58 8.66 -10.23 14.71
C LEU A 58 7.29 -9.54 14.79
N GLY A 59 6.92 -9.04 15.97
CA GLY A 59 5.58 -8.54 16.25
C GLY A 59 4.53 -9.64 16.36
N GLN A 60 3.32 -9.20 16.71
CA GLN A 60 2.13 -10.05 16.85
C GLN A 60 1.57 -10.48 15.48
N TYR A 61 0.77 -11.53 15.46
CA TYR A 61 0.06 -11.92 14.25
C TYR A 61 -1.11 -10.96 13.96
N PRO A 62 -1.47 -10.76 12.67
CA PRO A 62 -2.55 -9.84 12.31
C PRO A 62 -3.91 -10.18 12.94
N TRP A 63 -4.21 -11.47 13.14
CA TRP A 63 -5.45 -11.94 13.78
C TRP A 63 -5.43 -11.85 15.32
N GLU A 64 -4.27 -11.65 15.95
CA GLU A 64 -4.13 -11.51 17.41
C GLU A 64 -4.38 -10.07 17.90
N LEU A 65 -4.54 -9.10 16.99
CA LEU A 65 -4.61 -7.69 17.36
C LEU A 65 -5.99 -7.29 17.90
N GLU A 66 -6.03 -6.85 19.16
CA GLU A 66 -7.08 -5.94 19.64
C GLU A 66 -6.95 -4.60 18.88
N ARG A 67 -7.61 -4.50 17.72
CA ARG A 67 -7.67 -3.36 16.78
C ARG A 67 -6.45 -3.23 15.86
N PRO A 68 -6.44 -3.91 14.69
CA PRO A 68 -5.39 -3.75 13.69
C PRO A 68 -5.44 -2.38 12.99
N TRP A 69 -6.55 -1.65 13.11
CA TRP A 69 -6.72 -0.31 12.57
C TRP A 69 -6.20 0.77 13.50
N ARG A 70 -5.35 1.67 12.97
CA ARG A 70 -4.84 2.85 13.68
C ARG A 70 -4.85 4.05 12.76
N GLY A 71 -5.53 5.12 13.17
CA GLY A 71 -5.67 6.33 12.35
C GLY A 71 -6.27 6.09 10.96
N GLY A 72 -7.07 5.02 10.80
CA GLY A 72 -7.66 4.63 9.52
C GLY A 72 -6.74 3.94 8.52
N GLY A 73 -5.57 3.48 8.97
CA GLY A 73 -4.74 2.51 8.25
C GLY A 73 -4.76 1.16 8.98
N LEU A 74 -4.84 0.08 8.21
CA LEU A 74 -4.63 -1.28 8.73
C LEU A 74 -3.12 -1.49 8.94
N HIS A 75 -2.70 -1.88 10.13
CA HIS A 75 -1.27 -2.03 10.42
C HIS A 75 -0.72 -3.36 9.89
N GLU A 76 0.29 -3.29 9.04
CA GLU A 76 1.01 -4.45 8.52
C GLU A 76 2.20 -4.85 9.40
N THR A 77 2.39 -6.14 9.64
CA THR A 77 3.53 -6.68 10.39
C THR A 77 4.59 -7.24 9.43
N LYS A 78 5.70 -6.49 9.27
CA LYS A 78 6.71 -6.65 8.20
C LYS A 78 7.10 -8.10 7.87
N PHE A 79 7.21 -9.00 8.84
CA PHE A 79 7.66 -10.39 8.58
C PHE A 79 6.60 -11.45 8.90
N ARG A 80 5.35 -11.07 9.23
CA ARG A 80 4.27 -12.03 9.44
C ARG A 80 3.32 -12.07 8.25
N SER A 81 2.91 -10.91 7.77
CA SER A 81 1.99 -10.77 6.63
C SER A 81 2.72 -10.81 5.29
N PHE A 82 3.96 -10.33 5.26
CA PHE A 82 4.78 -10.26 4.06
C PHE A 82 5.26 -11.64 3.65
N ARG A 83 5.14 -11.96 2.36
CA ARG A 83 5.41 -13.29 1.81
C ARG A 83 6.15 -13.16 0.48
N LEU A 84 7.44 -13.46 0.47
CA LEU A 84 8.29 -13.44 -0.73
C LEU A 84 7.90 -14.56 -1.72
N ASP A 85 7.21 -15.59 -1.23
CA ASP A 85 6.73 -16.73 -2.02
C ASP A 85 5.40 -16.48 -2.75
N ARG A 86 4.74 -15.33 -2.53
CA ARG A 86 3.50 -14.97 -3.24
C ARG A 86 3.80 -14.25 -4.57
N ARG A 87 2.92 -14.44 -5.57
CA ARG A 87 2.99 -13.75 -6.88
C ARG A 87 1.97 -12.63 -7.05
N VAL A 88 1.04 -12.49 -6.09
CA VAL A 88 0.10 -11.37 -6.05
C VAL A 88 0.70 -10.28 -5.16
N ALA A 89 0.94 -9.11 -5.75
CA ALA A 89 1.52 -7.95 -5.05
C ALA A 89 0.55 -7.37 -4.01
N SER A 90 1.05 -6.76 -2.94
CA SER A 90 0.22 -6.05 -1.97
C SER A 90 0.06 -4.56 -2.31
N PHE A 91 -1.17 -4.09 -2.54
CA PHE A 91 -1.48 -2.66 -2.54
C PHE A 91 -1.95 -2.22 -1.14
N HIS A 92 -1.11 -1.45 -0.44
CA HIS A 92 -1.43 -0.95 0.90
C HIS A 92 -1.67 0.56 0.92
N PRO A 93 -2.91 1.06 1.14
CA PRO A 93 -3.21 2.50 1.03
C PRO A 93 -2.42 3.44 1.94
N SER A 94 -1.83 2.92 3.02
CA SER A 94 -1.04 3.68 3.99
C SER A 94 0.47 3.72 3.68
N HIS A 95 0.94 3.00 2.66
CA HIS A 95 2.34 2.98 2.24
C HIS A 95 2.65 4.08 1.20
N ALA A 96 3.93 4.39 1.03
CA ALA A 96 4.39 5.33 -0.01
C ALA A 96 4.06 4.82 -1.42
N ALA A 97 3.91 5.72 -2.39
CA ALA A 97 3.54 5.37 -3.76
C ALA A 97 4.54 4.43 -4.47
N LYS A 98 5.76 4.28 -3.95
CA LYS A 98 6.77 3.36 -4.51
C LYS A 98 6.55 1.90 -4.09
N TRP A 99 5.64 1.66 -3.16
CA TRP A 99 5.27 0.34 -2.68
C TRP A 99 4.67 -0.54 -3.77
N GLY A 100 3.82 0.01 -4.65
CA GLY A 100 3.21 -0.77 -5.74
C GLY A 100 4.27 -1.42 -6.64
N ALA A 101 5.22 -0.63 -7.14
CA ALA A 101 6.32 -1.15 -7.95
C ALA A 101 7.25 -2.09 -7.16
N HIS A 102 7.50 -1.80 -5.89
CA HIS A 102 8.29 -2.68 -5.01
C HIS A 102 7.66 -4.09 -4.89
N GLU A 103 6.37 -4.17 -4.62
CA GLU A 103 5.65 -5.45 -4.48
C GLU A 103 5.56 -6.23 -5.79
N LEU A 104 5.38 -5.54 -6.91
CA LEU A 104 5.42 -6.19 -8.23
C LEU A 104 6.83 -6.71 -8.56
N CYS A 105 7.87 -6.03 -8.09
CA CYS A 105 9.25 -6.47 -8.26
C CYS A 105 9.51 -7.79 -7.51
N HIS A 106 8.93 -7.99 -6.32
CA HIS A 106 8.97 -9.30 -5.64
C HIS A 106 8.42 -10.42 -6.51
N GLY A 107 7.24 -10.19 -7.10
CA GLY A 107 6.63 -11.16 -8.02
C GLY A 107 7.50 -11.50 -9.23
N LEU A 108 8.22 -10.52 -9.79
CA LEU A 108 9.09 -10.69 -10.95
C LEU A 108 10.41 -11.41 -10.64
N VAL A 109 11.00 -11.15 -9.48
CA VAL A 109 12.24 -11.81 -9.03
C VAL A 109 11.95 -13.26 -8.67
N GLY A 110 10.86 -13.45 -7.94
CA GLY A 110 10.45 -14.75 -7.45
C GLY A 110 11.14 -15.14 -6.15
N PHE A 111 11.19 -16.44 -5.86
CA PHE A 111 11.69 -16.94 -4.57
C PHE A 111 12.52 -18.20 -4.74
N GLY A 112 13.50 -18.37 -3.83
CA GLY A 112 14.34 -19.55 -3.76
C GLY A 112 13.85 -20.52 -2.69
N TRP A 113 13.60 -21.77 -3.05
CA TRP A 113 13.27 -22.85 -2.11
C TRP A 113 13.62 -24.22 -2.69
N LYS A 114 14.04 -25.14 -1.82
CA LYS A 114 14.18 -26.56 -2.15
C LYS A 114 13.89 -27.45 -0.95
N PRO A 115 13.50 -28.72 -1.18
CA PRO A 115 13.34 -29.69 -0.11
C PRO A 115 14.62 -29.81 0.74
N GLY A 116 14.47 -29.80 2.06
CA GLY A 116 15.58 -29.96 2.99
C GLY A 116 16.54 -28.77 3.10
N ALA A 117 16.19 -27.59 2.57
CA ALA A 117 16.99 -26.39 2.71
C ALA A 117 17.30 -26.05 4.19
N SER A 118 18.57 -25.75 4.47
CA SER A 118 18.99 -25.30 5.80
C SER A 118 18.44 -23.89 6.09
N THR A 119 18.37 -23.50 7.38
CA THR A 119 17.95 -22.14 7.75
C THR A 119 18.84 -21.08 7.12
N LEU A 120 20.15 -21.32 7.04
CA LEU A 120 21.09 -20.40 6.41
C LEU A 120 20.80 -20.24 4.92
N TRP A 121 20.48 -21.34 4.22
CA TRP A 121 20.12 -21.30 2.81
C TRP A 121 18.81 -20.52 2.61
N LEU A 122 17.76 -20.80 3.39
CA LEU A 122 16.48 -20.09 3.30
C LEU A 122 16.63 -18.60 3.62
N ALA A 123 17.41 -18.25 4.64
CA ALA A 123 17.70 -16.86 4.98
C ALA A 123 18.44 -16.14 3.84
N THR A 124 19.36 -16.84 3.16
CA THR A 124 20.10 -16.29 2.01
C THR A 124 19.20 -16.17 0.78
N ALA A 125 18.32 -17.14 0.53
CA ALA A 125 17.32 -17.06 -0.55
C ALA A 125 16.36 -15.87 -0.34
N ALA A 126 15.86 -15.69 0.89
CA ALA A 126 15.01 -14.54 1.23
C ALA A 126 15.73 -13.20 1.09
N ARG A 127 16.98 -13.12 1.57
CA ARG A 127 17.87 -11.96 1.39
C ARG A 127 18.03 -11.59 -0.09
N LEU A 128 18.22 -12.59 -0.95
CA LEU A 128 18.38 -12.38 -2.40
C LEU A 128 17.05 -12.01 -3.07
N ALA A 129 15.94 -12.65 -2.72
CA ALA A 129 14.62 -12.31 -3.26
C ALA A 129 14.22 -10.85 -2.94
N GLU A 130 14.62 -10.33 -1.78
CA GLU A 130 14.39 -8.94 -1.36
C GLU A 130 15.33 -7.92 -2.07
N LEU A 131 16.43 -8.38 -2.67
CA LEU A 131 17.52 -7.52 -3.11
C LEU A 131 17.09 -6.51 -4.20
N ALA A 132 16.55 -6.98 -5.32
CA ALA A 132 16.12 -6.07 -6.39
C ALA A 132 14.98 -5.13 -5.96
N PRO A 133 13.95 -5.58 -5.22
CA PRO A 133 12.91 -4.71 -4.65
C PRO A 133 13.44 -3.62 -3.71
N VAL A 134 14.43 -3.93 -2.86
CA VAL A 134 15.11 -2.93 -2.01
C VAL A 134 15.98 -2.00 -2.84
N ALA A 135 16.71 -2.52 -3.82
CA ALA A 135 17.50 -1.70 -4.72
C ALA A 135 16.62 -0.73 -5.53
N LEU A 136 15.43 -1.19 -5.95
CA LEU A 136 14.39 -0.36 -6.56
C LEU A 136 13.99 0.78 -5.62
N TRP A 137 13.64 0.45 -4.38
CA TRP A 137 13.13 1.41 -3.40
C TRP A 137 14.12 2.52 -3.04
N TYR A 138 15.41 2.19 -2.91
CA TYR A 138 16.42 3.12 -2.38
C TYR A 138 17.33 3.75 -3.45
N PHE A 139 17.36 3.21 -4.67
CA PHE A 139 18.23 3.68 -5.74
C PHE A 139 17.49 3.89 -7.06
N PHE A 140 16.87 2.86 -7.63
CA PHE A 140 16.35 2.97 -9.00
C PHE A 140 15.10 3.84 -9.10
N ASP A 141 14.22 3.80 -8.10
CA ASP A 141 13.04 4.68 -8.03
C ASP A 141 13.39 6.09 -7.52
N GLU A 142 14.64 6.29 -7.11
CA GLU A 142 15.21 7.61 -6.79
C GLU A 142 15.84 8.27 -8.03
N ALA A 143 16.09 7.48 -9.08
CA ALA A 143 16.68 7.94 -10.32
C ALA A 143 15.69 8.79 -11.12
N GLY A 144 15.81 10.12 -10.95
CA GLY A 144 15.02 11.10 -11.69
C GLY A 144 13.68 11.45 -11.07
N LEU A 145 13.37 10.92 -9.88
CA LEU A 145 12.12 11.17 -9.18
C LEU A 145 11.83 12.67 -9.00
N ALA A 146 10.60 13.09 -9.29
CA ALA A 146 10.15 14.44 -9.01
C ALA A 146 10.02 14.66 -7.50
N ARG A 147 10.65 15.73 -7.00
CA ARG A 147 10.68 16.07 -5.57
C ARG A 147 10.24 17.51 -5.33
N CYS A 148 9.72 17.77 -4.14
CA CYS A 148 9.41 19.12 -3.70
C CYS A 148 10.70 19.96 -3.54
N PRO A 149 10.60 21.31 -3.52
CA PRO A 149 11.77 22.19 -3.45
C PRO A 149 12.70 21.92 -2.25
N ARG A 150 12.15 21.46 -1.12
CA ARG A 150 12.95 21.10 0.08
C ARG A 150 13.90 19.93 -0.18
N HIS A 151 13.47 18.96 -0.99
CA HIS A 151 14.17 17.69 -1.20
C HIS A 151 14.77 17.54 -2.60
N ALA A 152 14.55 18.52 -3.50
CA ALA A 152 15.15 18.53 -4.82
C ALA A 152 16.69 18.42 -4.73
N GLY A 153 17.25 17.40 -5.37
CA GLY A 153 18.69 17.10 -5.35
C GLY A 153 19.23 16.46 -4.07
N ARG A 154 18.38 16.14 -3.07
CA ARG A 154 18.84 15.71 -1.72
C ARG A 154 18.98 14.21 -1.48
N GLY A 155 19.12 13.38 -2.50
CA GLY A 155 19.31 11.96 -2.29
C GLY A 155 18.01 11.20 -1.93
N ALA A 156 18.12 9.94 -1.51
CA ALA A 156 17.01 9.12 -1.05
C ALA A 156 16.54 9.57 0.34
N LEU A 157 15.24 9.49 0.59
CA LEU A 157 14.69 9.75 1.93
C LEU A 157 14.80 8.49 2.77
N PHE A 158 15.72 8.48 3.74
CA PHE A 158 15.81 7.46 4.77
C PHE A 158 14.91 7.86 5.95
N GLY A 159 13.61 7.56 5.87
CA GLY A 159 12.62 7.93 6.88
C GLY A 159 11.18 8.02 6.35
N PRO A 160 10.26 8.61 7.12
CA PRO A 160 8.88 8.80 6.70
C PRO A 160 8.79 9.52 5.35
N ALA A 161 7.86 9.07 4.50
CA ALA A 161 7.62 9.71 3.21
C ALA A 161 7.26 11.19 3.40
N CYS A 162 7.72 12.04 2.49
CA CYS A 162 7.36 13.45 2.50
C CYS A 162 6.07 13.65 1.69
N PRO A 163 4.95 14.09 2.28
CA PRO A 163 3.69 14.26 1.55
C PRO A 163 3.80 15.20 0.33
N ASP A 164 4.63 16.24 0.44
CA ASP A 164 4.91 17.14 -0.68
C ASP A 164 5.69 16.45 -1.82
N CYS A 165 6.60 15.52 -1.50
CA CYS A 165 7.29 14.74 -2.54
C CYS A 165 6.33 13.77 -3.24
N GLU A 166 5.44 13.11 -2.49
CA GLU A 166 4.46 12.19 -3.07
C GLU A 166 3.51 12.93 -4.02
N ARG A 167 2.99 14.10 -3.62
CA ARG A 167 2.18 14.97 -4.49
C ARG A 167 2.91 15.44 -5.74
N GLU A 168 4.20 15.75 -5.62
CA GLU A 168 5.03 16.15 -6.77
C GLU A 168 5.29 15.00 -7.73
N ALA A 169 5.51 13.78 -7.22
CA ALA A 169 5.70 12.58 -8.01
C ALA A 169 4.42 12.13 -8.73
N GLU A 170 3.26 12.33 -8.12
CA GLU A 170 1.95 12.04 -8.73
C GLU A 170 1.63 12.99 -9.90
N ARG A 171 1.98 14.27 -9.78
CA ARG A 171 1.66 15.30 -10.78
C ARG A 171 2.54 15.27 -12.03
N ARG A 172 3.77 14.79 -11.90
CA ARG A 172 4.73 14.80 -13.00
C ARG A 172 5.62 13.56 -12.96
N PRO A 173 5.77 12.86 -14.10
CA PRO A 173 6.70 11.75 -14.18
C PRO A 173 8.13 12.26 -13.92
N GLY A 174 8.96 11.37 -13.40
CA GLY A 174 10.38 11.62 -13.20
C GLY A 174 11.13 11.89 -14.50
N ARG A 175 12.36 12.41 -14.37
CA ARG A 175 13.27 12.61 -15.50
C ARG A 175 13.90 11.28 -15.92
N ASP A 176 13.92 11.03 -17.22
CA ASP A 176 14.46 9.77 -17.75
C ASP A 176 15.99 9.77 -17.91
N GLN A 177 16.59 10.96 -17.96
CA GLN A 177 18.02 11.15 -18.23
C GLN A 177 18.61 12.28 -17.37
N GLY A 178 19.93 12.26 -17.23
CA GLY A 178 20.70 13.27 -16.52
C GLY A 178 21.79 12.66 -15.62
N PRO A 179 22.75 13.48 -15.15
CA PRO A 179 23.86 13.00 -14.33
C PRO A 179 23.39 12.36 -13.01
N ASP A 180 22.36 12.91 -12.37
CA ASP A 180 21.78 12.34 -11.15
C ASP A 180 21.12 10.97 -11.40
N VAL A 181 20.44 10.81 -12.53
CA VAL A 181 19.77 9.55 -12.93
C VAL A 181 20.82 8.45 -13.12
N HIS A 182 21.88 8.75 -13.87
CA HIS A 182 22.99 7.82 -14.09
C HIS A 182 23.67 7.44 -12.78
N ARG A 183 23.95 8.43 -11.91
CA ARG A 183 24.58 8.20 -10.61
C ARG A 183 23.76 7.21 -9.77
N TRP A 184 22.45 7.39 -9.70
CA TRP A 184 21.58 6.51 -8.93
C TRP A 184 21.53 5.09 -9.47
N ARG A 185 21.41 4.92 -10.79
CA ARG A 185 21.47 3.58 -11.41
C ARG A 185 22.79 2.89 -11.13
N GLN A 186 23.90 3.60 -11.27
CA GLN A 186 25.23 3.06 -10.99
C GLN A 186 25.36 2.65 -9.51
N GLN A 187 24.88 3.48 -8.57
CA GLN A 187 24.90 3.15 -7.15
C GLN A 187 24.05 1.93 -6.83
N GLY A 188 22.86 1.81 -7.41
CA GLY A 188 22.00 0.64 -7.26
C GLY A 188 22.65 -0.63 -7.78
N ALA A 189 23.25 -0.59 -8.98
CA ALA A 189 23.96 -1.74 -9.55
C ALA A 189 25.17 -2.18 -8.69
N VAL A 190 25.95 -1.22 -8.18
CA VAL A 190 27.07 -1.51 -7.27
C VAL A 190 26.58 -2.11 -5.96
N PHE A 191 25.48 -1.60 -5.40
CA PHE A 191 24.87 -2.16 -4.19
C PHE A 191 24.42 -3.62 -4.41
N VAL A 192 23.77 -3.91 -5.55
CA VAL A 192 23.31 -5.27 -5.90
C VAL A 192 24.46 -6.26 -5.95
N GLU A 193 25.53 -5.96 -6.69
CA GLU A 193 26.66 -6.89 -6.81
C GLU A 193 27.40 -7.07 -5.48
N ALA A 194 27.57 -5.99 -4.69
CA ALA A 194 28.16 -6.09 -3.36
C ALA A 194 27.31 -6.95 -2.40
N GLU A 195 25.99 -6.91 -2.52
CA GLU A 195 25.08 -7.75 -1.74
C GLU A 195 25.19 -9.23 -2.15
N ILE A 196 25.24 -9.51 -3.45
CA ILE A 196 25.43 -10.86 -4.00
C ILE A 196 26.76 -11.45 -3.50
N ASP A 197 27.84 -10.69 -3.56
CA ASP A 197 29.15 -11.11 -3.04
C ASP A 197 29.10 -11.44 -1.54
N ALA A 198 28.39 -10.63 -0.76
CA ALA A 198 28.22 -10.86 0.67
C ALA A 198 27.33 -12.09 0.98
N ALA A 199 26.31 -12.35 0.15
CA ALA A 199 25.50 -13.56 0.23
C ALA A 199 26.33 -14.82 -0.06
N TRP A 200 27.19 -14.79 -1.09
CA TRP A 200 28.08 -15.91 -1.39
C TRP A 200 29.12 -16.16 -0.31
N GLN A 201 29.75 -15.10 0.22
CA GLN A 201 30.67 -15.23 1.36
C GLN A 201 29.99 -15.84 2.59
N THR A 202 28.69 -15.54 2.78
CA THR A 202 27.90 -16.11 3.89
C THR A 202 27.79 -17.63 3.75
N LEU A 203 27.49 -18.11 2.53
CA LEU A 203 27.35 -19.54 2.25
C LEU A 203 28.69 -20.27 2.28
N GLU A 204 29.74 -19.69 1.69
CA GLU A 204 31.07 -20.28 1.63
C GLU A 204 31.69 -20.45 3.03
N ARG A 205 31.54 -19.43 3.89
CA ARG A 205 32.16 -19.41 5.22
C ARG A 205 31.27 -20.03 6.31
N GLY A 206 29.98 -20.18 6.05
CA GLY A 206 28.99 -20.56 7.06
C GLY A 206 28.80 -19.51 8.17
N VAL A 207 29.21 -18.26 7.93
CA VAL A 207 29.12 -17.14 8.87
C VAL A 207 28.45 -15.97 8.17
N LEU A 208 27.53 -15.30 8.86
CA LEU A 208 26.77 -14.17 8.32
C LEU A 208 27.69 -13.00 7.93
N VAL A 209 27.60 -12.57 6.67
CA VAL A 209 28.30 -11.41 6.13
C VAL A 209 27.26 -10.38 5.65
N SER A 210 27.08 -9.31 6.43
CA SER A 210 26.21 -8.18 6.06
C SER A 210 26.94 -7.20 5.15
N ASN A 211 26.23 -6.67 4.15
CA ASN A 211 26.62 -5.49 3.39
C ASN A 211 25.67 -4.35 3.73
N ARG A 212 26.06 -3.53 4.72
CA ARG A 212 25.19 -2.47 5.26
C ARG A 212 25.29 -1.20 4.42
N TYR A 213 24.14 -0.63 4.05
CA TYR A 213 24.06 0.66 3.39
C TYR A 213 23.08 1.58 4.11
N GLY A 214 23.59 2.57 4.85
CA GLY A 214 22.76 3.43 5.70
C GLY A 214 22.03 2.60 6.76
N THR A 215 20.70 2.54 6.67
CA THR A 215 19.83 1.75 7.56
C THR A 215 19.45 0.38 6.97
N ILE A 216 19.97 0.02 5.80
CA ILE A 216 19.63 -1.22 5.09
C ILE A 216 20.59 -2.33 5.49
N ASP A 217 20.04 -3.48 5.92
CA ASP A 217 20.78 -4.71 6.21
C ASP A 217 19.94 -5.94 5.78
N LEU A 218 20.07 -6.31 4.51
CA LEU A 218 19.32 -7.43 3.91
C LEU A 218 19.68 -8.79 4.54
N CYS A 219 20.87 -8.91 5.15
CA CYS A 219 21.24 -10.11 5.89
C CYS A 219 20.33 -10.30 7.11
N THR A 220 20.03 -9.23 7.85
CA THR A 220 19.10 -9.31 8.99
C THR A 220 17.65 -9.50 8.55
N ASP A 221 17.24 -8.88 7.43
CA ASP A 221 15.89 -9.08 6.88
C ASP A 221 15.68 -10.54 6.44
N GLY A 222 16.66 -11.15 5.75
CA GLY A 222 16.59 -12.57 5.37
C GLY A 222 16.54 -13.52 6.57
N LEU A 223 17.25 -13.21 7.65
CA LEU A 223 17.18 -13.98 8.91
C LEU A 223 15.81 -13.85 9.58
N ALA A 224 15.25 -12.64 9.64
CA ALA A 224 13.93 -12.40 10.20
C ALA A 224 12.85 -13.15 9.40
N TYR A 225 12.93 -13.11 8.06
CA TYR A 225 12.04 -13.87 7.19
C TYR A 225 12.16 -15.38 7.42
N ALA A 226 13.37 -15.94 7.41
CA ALA A 226 13.56 -17.36 7.66
C ALA A 226 13.09 -17.76 9.06
N ARG A 227 13.30 -16.91 10.08
CA ARG A 227 12.80 -17.15 11.43
C ARG A 227 11.28 -17.19 11.48
N ALA A 228 10.60 -16.26 10.80
CA ALA A 228 9.15 -16.16 10.79
C ALA A 228 8.46 -17.27 9.99
N HIS A 229 9.04 -17.64 8.84
CA HIS A 229 8.37 -18.51 7.87
C HIS A 229 8.94 -19.94 7.80
N ARG A 230 10.07 -20.25 8.44
CA ARG A 230 10.65 -21.61 8.39
C ARG A 230 9.67 -22.72 8.79
N PRO A 231 8.83 -22.59 9.83
CA PRO A 231 7.87 -23.64 10.16
C PRO A 231 6.96 -24.00 8.98
N VAL A 232 6.47 -22.98 8.28
CA VAL A 232 5.66 -23.14 7.05
C VAL A 232 6.51 -23.72 5.92
N LEU A 233 7.67 -23.12 5.63
CA LEU A 233 8.53 -23.51 4.50
C LEU A 233 9.14 -24.91 4.63
N ALA A 234 9.21 -25.46 5.85
CA ALA A 234 9.70 -26.79 6.12
C ALA A 234 8.59 -27.85 6.18
N ASP A 235 7.32 -27.44 6.14
CA ASP A 235 6.18 -28.33 6.24
C ASP A 235 5.96 -29.10 4.91
N PRO A 236 5.66 -30.42 4.95
CA PRO A 236 5.32 -31.19 3.74
C PRO A 236 4.16 -30.62 2.93
N ILE A 237 3.20 -29.94 3.56
CA ILE A 237 2.08 -29.28 2.87
C ILE A 237 2.62 -28.18 1.95
N PHE A 238 3.60 -27.40 2.41
CA PHE A 238 4.23 -26.38 1.56
C PHE A 238 4.96 -27.01 0.37
N ALA A 239 5.68 -28.12 0.59
CA ALA A 239 6.32 -28.85 -0.50
C ALA A 239 5.32 -29.31 -1.57
N SER A 240 4.16 -29.85 -1.16
CA SER A 240 3.10 -30.25 -2.10
C SER A 240 2.52 -29.07 -2.90
N TRP A 241 2.46 -27.88 -2.30
CA TRP A 241 2.05 -26.67 -3.00
C TRP A 241 3.07 -26.26 -4.05
N VAL A 242 4.36 -26.28 -3.69
CA VAL A 242 5.46 -26.00 -4.62
C VAL A 242 5.40 -26.94 -5.83
N GLU A 243 5.28 -28.24 -5.59
CA GLU A 243 5.23 -29.27 -6.64
C GLU A 243 4.06 -29.08 -7.63
N ARG A 244 2.93 -28.53 -7.17
CA ARG A 244 1.73 -28.33 -8.00
C ARG A 244 1.72 -27.01 -8.77
N PHE A 245 2.25 -25.94 -8.17
CA PHE A 245 2.01 -24.58 -8.65
C PHE A 245 3.27 -23.86 -9.15
N CYS A 246 4.46 -24.30 -8.72
CA CYS A 246 5.70 -23.56 -8.92
C CYS A 246 6.62 -24.25 -9.94
N SER A 247 7.31 -23.45 -10.74
CA SER A 247 8.37 -23.87 -11.65
C SER A 247 9.37 -22.74 -11.88
N THR A 248 10.51 -23.03 -12.48
CA THR A 248 11.53 -22.02 -12.82
C THR A 248 10.98 -20.94 -13.73
N GLU A 249 10.16 -21.31 -14.71
CA GLU A 249 9.47 -20.40 -15.64
C GLU A 249 8.46 -19.49 -14.91
N ARG A 250 7.99 -19.90 -13.72
CA ARG A 250 7.12 -19.13 -12.82
C ARG A 250 7.88 -18.35 -11.73
N GLY A 251 9.20 -18.26 -11.87
CA GLY A 251 10.07 -17.54 -10.94
C GLY A 251 10.36 -18.33 -9.66
N TRP A 252 10.35 -19.66 -9.71
CA TRP A 252 10.71 -20.51 -8.58
C TRP A 252 12.09 -21.14 -8.77
N HIS A 253 12.99 -20.92 -7.83
CA HIS A 253 14.39 -21.32 -7.98
C HIS A 253 14.77 -22.36 -6.92
N ASP A 254 15.25 -23.53 -7.33
CA ASP A 254 15.77 -24.58 -6.44
C ASP A 254 17.27 -24.40 -6.14
N ASP A 255 17.94 -23.52 -6.87
CA ASP A 255 19.28 -23.04 -6.60
C ASP A 255 19.34 -21.49 -6.53
N LEU A 256 20.47 -20.96 -6.05
CA LEU A 256 20.65 -19.52 -5.87
C LEU A 256 21.26 -18.84 -7.11
N ASP A 257 21.89 -19.59 -8.01
CA ASP A 257 22.47 -19.05 -9.23
C ASP A 257 21.36 -18.61 -10.19
N GLY A 258 20.30 -19.41 -10.35
CA GLY A 258 19.10 -19.06 -11.10
C GLY A 258 18.38 -17.84 -10.54
N LEU A 259 18.22 -17.77 -9.22
CA LEU A 259 17.66 -16.60 -8.55
C LEU A 259 18.50 -15.33 -8.80
N ILE A 260 19.83 -15.45 -8.69
CA ILE A 260 20.75 -14.33 -8.94
C ILE A 260 20.73 -13.90 -10.40
N ALA A 261 20.68 -14.83 -11.35
CA ALA A 261 20.55 -14.53 -12.77
C ALA A 261 19.26 -13.71 -13.01
N ARG A 262 18.14 -14.16 -12.43
CA ARG A 262 16.87 -13.43 -12.52
C ARG A 262 16.94 -12.04 -11.91
N ILE A 263 17.56 -11.88 -10.74
CA ILE A 263 17.77 -10.57 -10.10
C ILE A 263 18.54 -9.64 -11.03
N ARG A 264 19.62 -10.12 -11.65
CA ARG A 264 20.44 -9.32 -12.59
C ARG A 264 19.65 -8.90 -13.81
N ASP A 265 18.81 -9.77 -14.38
CA ASP A 265 17.95 -9.42 -15.53
C ASP A 265 16.95 -8.32 -15.16
N VAL A 266 16.30 -8.44 -13.99
CA VAL A 266 15.36 -7.41 -13.50
C VAL A 266 16.08 -6.08 -13.22
N VAL A 267 17.30 -6.13 -12.67
CA VAL A 267 18.13 -4.93 -12.43
C VAL A 267 18.59 -4.28 -13.74
N ALA A 268 18.97 -5.06 -14.74
CA ALA A 268 19.32 -4.57 -16.07
C ALA A 268 18.12 -3.83 -16.71
N ALA A 269 16.91 -4.38 -16.56
CA ALA A 269 15.69 -3.72 -17.02
C ALA A 269 15.44 -2.37 -16.33
N MET A 270 15.61 -2.29 -15.01
CA MET A 270 15.54 -1.02 -14.26
C MET A 270 16.61 -0.01 -14.70
N CYS A 271 17.75 -0.47 -15.21
CA CYS A 271 18.80 0.37 -15.79
C CYS A 271 18.52 0.81 -17.23
N GLY A 272 17.52 0.21 -17.89
CA GLY A 272 17.11 0.52 -19.26
C GLY A 272 17.73 -0.40 -20.33
N GLU A 273 18.22 -1.57 -19.95
CA GLU A 273 18.92 -2.53 -20.84
C GLU A 273 17.98 -3.54 -21.52
N GLY A 274 16.69 -3.23 -21.62
CA GLY A 274 15.66 -4.13 -22.12
C GLY A 274 14.95 -4.88 -20.99
N ASP A 275 13.77 -5.43 -21.28
CA ASP A 275 13.01 -6.17 -20.27
C ASP A 275 13.59 -7.56 -20.04
N ALA A 276 13.49 -8.03 -18.79
CA ALA A 276 13.69 -9.43 -18.48
C ALA A 276 12.57 -10.28 -19.11
N GLU A 277 12.85 -11.57 -19.32
CA GLU A 277 11.85 -12.52 -19.85
C GLU A 277 10.60 -12.55 -18.95
N SER A 278 9.41 -12.62 -19.56
CA SER A 278 8.16 -12.75 -18.82
C SER A 278 8.10 -14.09 -18.08
N LEU A 279 7.46 -14.10 -16.93
CA LEU A 279 7.13 -15.36 -16.25
C LEU A 279 6.00 -16.09 -16.99
N GLU A 280 6.03 -17.42 -16.95
CA GLU A 280 4.97 -18.26 -17.53
C GLU A 280 3.71 -18.26 -16.66
N GLY A 281 2.81 -17.33 -16.94
CA GLY A 281 1.51 -17.33 -16.30
C GLY A 281 0.67 -16.13 -16.68
N HIS A 282 -0.55 -16.14 -16.18
CA HIS A 282 -1.49 -15.04 -16.32
C HIS A 282 -2.24 -14.84 -15.00
N ARG A 283 -3.15 -13.86 -14.96
CA ARG A 283 -3.91 -13.53 -13.74
C ARG A 283 -4.59 -14.75 -13.10
N GLY A 284 -5.14 -15.64 -13.92
CA GLY A 284 -5.78 -16.88 -13.48
C GLY A 284 -4.80 -17.84 -12.78
N THR A 285 -3.58 -17.99 -13.32
CA THR A 285 -2.49 -18.76 -12.71
C THR A 285 -2.20 -18.30 -11.28
N TRP A 286 -1.96 -16.99 -11.11
CA TRP A 286 -1.57 -16.45 -9.81
C TRP A 286 -2.72 -16.43 -8.82
N ALA A 287 -3.96 -16.22 -9.29
CA ALA A 287 -5.15 -16.32 -8.45
C ALA A 287 -5.38 -17.75 -7.95
N ALA A 288 -5.21 -18.76 -8.81
CA ALA A 288 -5.34 -20.16 -8.42
C ALA A 288 -4.26 -20.58 -7.41
N GLN A 289 -3.02 -20.11 -7.62
CA GLN A 289 -1.91 -20.35 -6.70
C GLN A 289 -2.15 -19.76 -5.31
N ASP A 290 -2.63 -18.50 -5.20
CA ASP A 290 -2.92 -17.85 -3.91
C ASP A 290 -4.10 -18.52 -3.19
N LEU A 291 -5.16 -18.88 -3.92
CA LEU A 291 -6.30 -19.60 -3.36
C LEU A 291 -5.92 -21.00 -2.85
N ALA A 292 -5.12 -21.73 -3.62
CA ALA A 292 -4.67 -23.06 -3.22
C ALA A 292 -3.82 -23.01 -1.94
N TRP A 293 -2.99 -21.97 -1.79
CA TRP A 293 -2.23 -21.79 -0.56
C TRP A 293 -3.15 -21.60 0.66
N ARG A 294 -4.21 -20.79 0.54
CA ARG A 294 -5.19 -20.58 1.62
C ARG A 294 -5.95 -21.86 1.96
N MET A 295 -6.36 -22.64 0.96
CA MET A 295 -7.02 -23.93 1.16
C MET A 295 -6.10 -24.95 1.82
N LEU A 296 -4.82 -25.00 1.43
CA LEU A 296 -3.84 -25.91 2.04
C LEU A 296 -3.52 -25.53 3.50
N ALA A 297 -3.52 -24.23 3.82
CA ALA A 297 -3.40 -23.78 5.21
C ALA A 297 -4.57 -24.29 6.06
N LEU A 298 -5.81 -24.18 5.56
CA LEU A 298 -6.99 -24.74 6.23
C LEU A 298 -6.94 -26.27 6.32
N ARG A 299 -6.53 -26.93 5.24
CA ARG A 299 -6.39 -28.40 5.18
C ARG A 299 -5.38 -28.92 6.19
N ALA A 300 -4.36 -28.12 6.56
CA ALA A 300 -3.36 -28.53 7.54
C ALA A 300 -3.95 -28.87 8.92
N GLU A 301 -5.09 -28.26 9.27
CA GLU A 301 -5.82 -28.49 10.52
C GLU A 301 -7.10 -29.32 10.34
N THR A 302 -7.31 -29.89 9.15
CA THR A 302 -8.51 -30.64 8.81
C THR A 302 -8.16 -32.11 8.58
N GLU A 303 -9.05 -33.02 8.99
CA GLU A 303 -8.90 -34.47 8.82
C GLU A 303 -10.11 -35.11 8.13
N GLY A 304 -9.97 -36.38 7.72
CA GLY A 304 -11.06 -37.19 7.16
C GLY A 304 -11.61 -36.67 5.82
N ASP A 305 -12.89 -36.94 5.57
CA ASP A 305 -13.58 -36.62 4.31
C ASP A 305 -13.48 -35.13 3.93
N VAL A 306 -13.44 -34.24 4.92
CA VAL A 306 -13.30 -32.78 4.68
C VAL A 306 -11.91 -32.46 4.14
N ALA A 307 -10.85 -33.08 4.68
CA ALA A 307 -9.50 -32.91 4.18
C ALA A 307 -9.35 -33.43 2.74
N GLU A 308 -9.97 -34.57 2.43
CA GLU A 308 -10.01 -35.13 1.07
C GLU A 308 -10.73 -34.19 0.09
N ALA A 309 -11.86 -33.60 0.52
CA ALA A 309 -12.60 -32.63 -0.29
C ALA A 309 -11.78 -31.35 -0.56
N LEU A 310 -11.09 -30.82 0.47
CA LEU A 310 -10.20 -29.66 0.30
C LEU A 310 -9.03 -29.97 -0.63
N GLU A 311 -8.41 -31.15 -0.51
CA GLU A 311 -7.31 -31.56 -1.39
C GLU A 311 -7.78 -31.69 -2.85
N ALA A 312 -8.97 -32.25 -3.09
CA ALA A 312 -9.56 -32.32 -4.42
C ALA A 312 -9.84 -30.92 -5.01
N MET A 313 -10.24 -29.95 -4.19
CA MET A 313 -10.38 -28.55 -4.62
C MET A 313 -9.02 -27.93 -4.98
N VAL A 314 -7.97 -28.22 -4.20
CA VAL A 314 -6.59 -27.79 -4.48
C VAL A 314 -6.08 -28.36 -5.80
N ASP A 315 -6.34 -29.64 -6.09
CA ASP A 315 -5.94 -30.24 -7.37
C ASP A 315 -6.66 -29.58 -8.56
N ARG A 316 -7.95 -29.22 -8.40
CA ARG A 316 -8.67 -28.42 -9.43
C ARG A 316 -8.12 -27.01 -9.59
N LEU A 317 -7.61 -26.39 -8.53
CA LEU A 317 -6.89 -25.12 -8.63
C LEU A 317 -5.54 -25.30 -9.35
N ALA A 318 -4.86 -26.43 -9.16
CA ALA A 318 -3.64 -26.74 -9.91
C ALA A 318 -3.93 -26.93 -11.41
N GLU A 319 -5.04 -27.58 -11.77
CA GLU A 319 -5.53 -27.61 -13.16
C GLU A 319 -5.82 -26.20 -13.67
N ALA A 320 -6.52 -25.38 -12.88
CA ALA A 320 -6.84 -24.00 -13.23
C ALA A 320 -5.59 -23.17 -13.50
N ALA A 321 -4.52 -23.36 -12.72
CA ALA A 321 -3.28 -22.63 -12.86
C ALA A 321 -2.55 -22.91 -14.19
N ASN A 322 -2.84 -24.06 -14.82
CA ASN A 322 -2.22 -24.53 -16.07
C ASN A 322 -3.13 -24.32 -17.30
N HIS A 323 -4.29 -23.69 -17.16
CA HIS A 323 -5.09 -23.31 -18.32
C HIS A 323 -4.36 -22.26 -19.16
N ALA A 324 -4.69 -22.20 -20.46
CA ALA A 324 -4.05 -21.30 -21.40
C ALA A 324 -4.57 -19.85 -21.31
N SER A 325 -5.71 -19.63 -20.63
CA SER A 325 -6.39 -18.34 -20.60
C SER A 325 -6.93 -18.00 -19.21
N THR A 326 -6.99 -16.70 -18.90
CA THR A 326 -7.55 -16.21 -17.65
C THR A 326 -9.01 -16.63 -17.47
N ASP A 327 -9.81 -16.63 -18.53
CA ASP A 327 -11.24 -16.93 -18.42
C ASP A 327 -11.49 -18.40 -18.05
N ASP A 328 -10.71 -19.33 -18.62
CA ASP A 328 -10.79 -20.75 -18.28
C ASP A 328 -10.40 -20.99 -16.82
N SER A 329 -9.29 -20.40 -16.34
CA SER A 329 -8.91 -20.47 -14.92
C SER A 329 -9.98 -19.89 -14.01
N MET A 330 -10.57 -18.75 -14.37
CA MET A 330 -11.60 -18.11 -13.54
C MET A 330 -12.90 -18.92 -13.50
N SER A 331 -13.23 -19.63 -14.58
CA SER A 331 -14.35 -20.58 -14.63
C SER A 331 -14.12 -21.77 -13.67
N THR A 332 -12.92 -22.36 -13.70
CA THR A 332 -12.56 -23.45 -12.77
C THR A 332 -12.52 -22.96 -11.32
N ILE A 333 -11.97 -21.76 -11.07
CA ILE A 333 -12.01 -21.10 -9.75
C ILE A 333 -13.46 -20.94 -9.28
N ALA A 334 -14.38 -20.47 -10.13
CA ALA A 334 -15.80 -20.35 -9.77
C ALA A 334 -16.40 -21.68 -9.33
N ALA A 335 -16.09 -22.78 -10.03
CA ALA A 335 -16.55 -24.11 -9.66
C ALA A 335 -15.96 -24.60 -8.32
N VAL A 336 -14.73 -24.21 -8.00
CA VAL A 336 -14.09 -24.49 -6.70
C VAL A 336 -14.76 -23.69 -5.58
N LEU A 337 -15.07 -22.41 -5.80
CA LEU A 337 -15.80 -21.57 -4.83
C LEU A 337 -17.16 -22.19 -4.49
N THR A 338 -17.94 -22.60 -5.50
CA THR A 338 -19.22 -23.29 -5.28
C THR A 338 -19.07 -24.63 -4.55
N ALA A 339 -17.99 -25.38 -4.82
CA ALA A 339 -17.73 -26.63 -4.11
C ALA A 339 -17.42 -26.38 -2.62
N TYR A 340 -16.67 -25.32 -2.31
CA TYR A 340 -16.40 -24.93 -0.93
C TYR A 340 -17.66 -24.45 -0.20
N GLU A 341 -18.52 -23.66 -0.86
CA GLU A 341 -19.83 -23.26 -0.30
C GLU A 341 -20.68 -24.46 0.07
N ALA A 342 -20.73 -25.47 -0.81
CA ALA A 342 -21.47 -26.71 -0.54
C ALA A 342 -20.87 -27.47 0.65
N LEU A 343 -19.54 -27.57 0.73
CA LEU A 343 -18.86 -28.20 1.86
C LEU A 343 -19.14 -27.44 3.18
N TYR A 344 -19.02 -26.12 3.18
CA TYR A 344 -19.29 -25.26 4.34
C TYR A 344 -20.74 -25.38 4.84
N ALA A 345 -21.71 -25.70 3.97
CA ALA A 345 -23.09 -25.91 4.39
C ALA A 345 -23.27 -27.16 5.28
N ASP A 346 -22.37 -28.14 5.13
CA ASP A 346 -22.46 -29.44 5.80
C ASP A 346 -21.48 -29.58 6.98
N VAL A 347 -20.42 -28.77 7.04
CA VAL A 347 -19.36 -28.85 8.06
C VAL A 347 -18.95 -27.49 8.61
N VAL A 348 -18.35 -27.47 9.80
CA VAL A 348 -17.81 -26.25 10.41
C VAL A 348 -16.46 -25.93 9.79
N LEU A 349 -16.43 -24.90 8.93
CA LEU A 349 -15.23 -24.34 8.31
C LEU A 349 -15.28 -22.80 8.40
N PRO A 350 -14.20 -22.07 8.08
CA PRO A 350 -14.28 -20.62 7.93
C PRO A 350 -15.35 -20.22 6.89
N PRO A 351 -16.12 -19.13 7.12
CA PRO A 351 -17.09 -18.65 6.15
C PRO A 351 -16.45 -18.43 4.77
N PRO A 352 -17.12 -18.75 3.66
CA PRO A 352 -16.59 -18.51 2.32
C PRO A 352 -16.14 -17.06 2.10
N GLN A 353 -16.84 -16.09 2.68
CA GLN A 353 -16.51 -14.67 2.57
C GLN A 353 -15.13 -14.35 3.17
N ASP A 354 -14.75 -15.04 4.25
CA ASP A 354 -13.48 -14.87 4.95
C ASP A 354 -12.36 -15.67 4.27
N LEU A 355 -12.62 -16.94 3.91
CA LEU A 355 -11.65 -17.76 3.17
C LEU A 355 -11.28 -17.11 1.83
N PHE A 356 -12.25 -16.52 1.12
CA PHE A 356 -12.03 -15.94 -0.21
C PHE A 356 -11.86 -14.42 -0.22
N ALA A 357 -11.67 -13.79 0.95
CA ALA A 357 -11.23 -12.39 1.06
C ALA A 357 -9.73 -12.26 0.72
N VAL A 358 -9.40 -12.34 -0.57
CA VAL A 358 -8.02 -12.32 -1.08
C VAL A 358 -7.49 -10.94 -1.45
N GLY A 359 -8.36 -9.92 -1.43
CA GLY A 359 -8.05 -8.53 -1.77
C GLY A 359 -8.23 -8.19 -3.25
N TYR A 360 -8.76 -9.08 -4.07
CA TYR A 360 -9.05 -8.82 -5.48
C TYR A 360 -10.34 -9.54 -5.90
N PRO A 361 -11.08 -9.02 -6.90
CA PRO A 361 -12.36 -9.61 -7.26
C PRO A 361 -12.24 -11.04 -7.79
N LEU A 362 -13.06 -11.91 -7.21
CA LEU A 362 -13.28 -13.31 -7.59
C LEU A 362 -14.71 -13.50 -8.12
N PRO A 363 -15.01 -14.64 -8.80
CA PRO A 363 -16.36 -14.97 -9.21
C PRO A 363 -17.33 -15.02 -8.01
N GLY A 364 -18.62 -14.74 -8.24
CA GLY A 364 -19.63 -14.80 -7.18
C GLY A 364 -19.64 -13.61 -6.20
N GLY A 365 -18.87 -12.55 -6.45
CA GLY A 365 -18.80 -11.38 -5.57
C GLY A 365 -17.79 -11.51 -4.42
N TYR A 366 -17.03 -12.60 -4.38
CA TYR A 366 -15.93 -12.78 -3.43
C TYR A 366 -14.73 -11.88 -3.73
N GLY A 367 -13.81 -11.78 -2.75
CA GLY A 367 -12.56 -11.04 -2.90
C GLY A 367 -12.28 -10.03 -1.79
N SER A 368 -13.29 -9.67 -0.99
CA SER A 368 -13.19 -8.62 0.04
C SER A 368 -13.72 -9.09 1.38
N SER A 369 -12.99 -8.80 2.45
CA SER A 369 -13.46 -9.01 3.82
C SER A 369 -14.33 -7.83 4.27
N HIS A 370 -15.65 -8.01 4.26
CA HIS A 370 -16.58 -6.99 4.71
C HIS A 370 -16.44 -6.71 6.21
N SER A 371 -16.16 -7.75 7.02
CA SER A 371 -15.90 -7.61 8.46
C SER A 371 -14.68 -6.73 8.74
N GLN A 372 -13.59 -6.89 7.98
CA GLN A 372 -12.39 -6.06 8.11
C GLN A 372 -12.65 -4.60 7.69
N LEU A 373 -13.39 -4.39 6.60
CA LEU A 373 -13.77 -3.04 6.15
C LEU A 373 -14.71 -2.36 7.15
N ILE A 374 -15.70 -3.07 7.69
CA ILE A 374 -16.57 -2.56 8.77
C ILE A 374 -15.73 -2.13 9.97
N SER A 375 -14.77 -2.96 10.39
CA SER A 375 -13.86 -2.63 11.50
C SER A 375 -13.07 -1.35 11.23
N GLY A 376 -12.55 -1.17 10.00
CA GLY A 376 -11.83 0.03 9.61
C GLY A 376 -12.71 1.28 9.56
N LEU A 377 -13.94 1.16 9.08
CA LEU A 377 -14.91 2.25 9.06
C LEU A 377 -15.37 2.60 10.48
N MET A 378 -15.64 1.63 11.35
CA MET A 378 -15.98 1.90 12.76
C MET A 378 -14.86 2.64 13.50
N HIS A 379 -13.59 2.42 13.12
CA HIS A 379 -12.45 3.12 13.70
C HIS A 379 -12.31 4.57 13.20
N THR A 380 -12.83 4.87 12.00
CA THR A 380 -12.63 6.17 11.34
C THR A 380 -13.88 7.04 11.28
N LEU A 381 -15.06 6.43 11.22
CA LEU A 381 -16.37 7.04 11.03
C LEU A 381 -17.42 6.42 12.00
N PRO A 382 -17.14 6.33 13.31
CA PRO A 382 -18.02 5.64 14.27
C PRO A 382 -19.46 6.17 14.28
N VAL A 383 -19.66 7.49 14.13
CA VAL A 383 -21.00 8.10 14.14
C VAL A 383 -21.75 7.78 12.85
N THR A 384 -21.07 7.86 11.70
CA THR A 384 -21.63 7.44 10.41
C THR A 384 -22.07 5.97 10.45
N CYS A 385 -21.22 5.08 10.95
CA CYS A 385 -21.56 3.66 11.06
C CYS A 385 -22.72 3.43 12.03
N ALA A 386 -22.78 4.14 13.15
CA ALA A 386 -23.91 4.08 14.09
C ALA A 386 -25.23 4.56 13.44
N ARG A 387 -25.19 5.61 12.60
CA ARG A 387 -26.36 6.09 11.85
C ARG A 387 -26.85 5.07 10.81
N LEU A 388 -25.93 4.34 10.17
CA LEU A 388 -26.27 3.27 9.22
C LEU A 388 -26.89 2.06 9.94
N ALA A 389 -26.38 1.72 11.13
CA ALA A 389 -26.86 0.61 11.95
C ALA A 389 -27.02 -0.69 11.13
N HIS A 390 -28.24 -1.21 11.01
CA HIS A 390 -28.55 -2.43 10.24
C HIS A 390 -28.32 -2.32 8.73
N GLN A 391 -28.13 -1.11 8.19
CA GLN A 391 -27.76 -0.88 6.78
C GLN A 391 -26.25 -0.89 6.55
N LEU A 392 -25.42 -0.97 7.61
CA LEU A 392 -23.97 -0.86 7.49
C LEU A 392 -23.40 -1.96 6.58
N GLU A 393 -23.79 -3.22 6.78
CA GLU A 393 -23.24 -4.35 6.02
C GLU A 393 -23.57 -4.28 4.52
N PRO A 394 -24.82 -4.08 4.07
CA PRO A 394 -25.12 -3.86 2.64
C PRO A 394 -24.40 -2.66 2.03
N VAL A 395 -24.22 -1.58 2.82
CA VAL A 395 -23.48 -0.39 2.38
C VAL A 395 -22.00 -0.68 2.21
N VAL A 396 -21.40 -1.45 3.12
CA VAL A 396 -19.98 -1.85 3.02
C VAL A 396 -19.75 -2.81 1.87
N GLU A 397 -20.67 -3.73 1.59
CA GLU A 397 -20.60 -4.59 0.40
C GLU A 397 -20.58 -3.74 -0.88
N ALA A 398 -21.49 -2.76 -1.01
CA ALA A 398 -21.53 -1.85 -2.15
C ALA A 398 -20.26 -0.99 -2.25
N PHE A 399 -19.73 -0.51 -1.11
CA PHE A 399 -18.47 0.21 -1.06
C PHE A 399 -17.29 -0.66 -1.47
N ALA A 400 -17.20 -1.90 -1.00
CA ALA A 400 -16.09 -2.82 -1.31
C ALA A 400 -15.93 -3.08 -2.81
N VAL A 401 -17.04 -3.09 -3.56
CA VAL A 401 -17.03 -3.22 -5.03
C VAL A 401 -16.52 -1.94 -5.71
N ALA A 402 -16.79 -0.78 -5.11
CA ALA A 402 -16.48 0.54 -5.67
C ALA A 402 -15.17 1.16 -5.14
N ASP A 403 -14.57 0.58 -4.09
CA ASP A 403 -13.43 1.16 -3.39
C ASP A 403 -12.22 1.28 -4.34
N PRO A 404 -11.73 2.51 -4.62
CA PRO A 404 -10.63 2.68 -5.55
C PRO A 404 -9.28 2.32 -4.91
N MET A 405 -8.39 1.74 -5.71
CA MET A 405 -6.98 1.54 -5.35
C MET A 405 -6.25 2.90 -5.36
N VAL A 406 -6.29 3.63 -4.24
CA VAL A 406 -5.61 4.92 -4.05
C VAL A 406 -4.97 5.03 -2.67
N ARG A 407 -3.86 5.76 -2.55
CA ARG A 407 -3.13 5.96 -1.27
C ARG A 407 -3.84 7.00 -0.39
N ARG A 408 -5.06 6.66 0.05
CA ARG A 408 -5.89 7.44 0.97
C ARG A 408 -6.45 6.50 2.02
N GLY A 409 -6.65 6.99 3.25
CA GLY A 409 -7.24 6.18 4.33
C GLY A 409 -8.68 5.76 4.03
N ILE A 410 -9.14 4.67 4.64
CA ILE A 410 -10.45 4.07 4.34
C ILE A 410 -11.62 5.04 4.57
N GLY A 411 -11.59 5.83 5.66
CA GLY A 411 -12.64 6.81 5.95
C GLY A 411 -12.75 7.89 4.87
N ASP A 412 -11.60 8.29 4.31
CA ASP A 412 -11.50 9.25 3.21
C ASP A 412 -12.08 8.73 1.88
N ARG A 413 -11.80 7.47 1.56
CA ARG A 413 -12.33 6.80 0.37
C ARG A 413 -13.82 6.58 0.51
N PHE A 414 -14.27 6.08 1.66
CA PHE A 414 -15.68 5.89 1.98
C PHE A 414 -16.48 7.19 1.96
N ALA A 415 -15.98 8.27 2.58
CA ALA A 415 -16.66 9.57 2.56
C ALA A 415 -16.83 10.11 1.14
N THR A 416 -15.84 9.90 0.27
CA THR A 416 -15.92 10.28 -1.16
C THR A 416 -17.01 9.47 -1.87
N TRP A 417 -17.08 8.16 -1.61
CA TRP A 417 -18.11 7.28 -2.16
C TRP A 417 -19.52 7.62 -1.62
N ALA A 418 -19.63 7.89 -0.32
CA ALA A 418 -20.88 8.18 0.38
C ALA A 418 -21.59 9.42 -0.18
N GLN A 419 -20.84 10.45 -0.58
CA GLN A 419 -21.38 11.65 -1.24
C GLN A 419 -22.19 11.37 -2.50
N GLN A 420 -21.97 10.23 -3.14
CA GLN A 420 -22.65 9.85 -4.39
C GLN A 420 -23.73 8.78 -4.18
N HIS A 421 -23.69 8.04 -3.06
CA HIS A 421 -24.47 6.81 -2.89
C HIS A 421 -25.37 6.79 -1.65
N LEU A 422 -25.12 7.65 -0.66
CA LEU A 422 -25.85 7.65 0.62
C LEU A 422 -26.72 8.91 0.80
N PRO A 423 -27.71 8.87 1.71
CA PRO A 423 -28.46 10.07 2.09
C PRO A 423 -27.55 11.20 2.54
N GLY A 424 -27.92 12.45 2.19
CA GLY A 424 -27.06 13.61 2.39
C GLY A 424 -26.56 13.79 3.84
N ALA A 425 -27.41 13.55 4.84
CA ALA A 425 -27.00 13.62 6.24
C ALA A 425 -25.91 12.60 6.62
N VAL A 426 -25.96 11.38 6.07
CA VAL A 426 -24.96 10.34 6.30
C VAL A 426 -23.66 10.68 5.55
N ALA A 427 -23.79 11.18 4.32
CA ALA A 427 -22.64 11.60 3.52
C ALA A 427 -21.88 12.79 4.13
N ASP A 428 -22.60 13.80 4.62
CA ASP A 428 -22.02 14.96 5.31
C ASP A 428 -21.34 14.55 6.62
N GLN A 429 -21.94 13.61 7.37
CA GLN A 429 -21.35 13.06 8.60
C GLN A 429 -20.03 12.34 8.28
N ALA A 430 -20.04 11.48 7.26
CA ALA A 430 -18.85 10.75 6.82
C ALA A 430 -17.74 11.71 6.37
N ALA A 431 -18.09 12.77 5.65
CA ALA A 431 -17.16 13.79 5.19
C ALA A 431 -16.50 14.55 6.37
N LEU A 432 -17.28 14.89 7.40
CA LEU A 432 -16.78 15.55 8.60
C LEU A 432 -15.85 14.63 9.41
N GLU A 433 -16.30 13.41 9.72
CA GLU A 433 -15.51 12.44 10.50
C GLU A 433 -14.19 12.08 9.78
N ALA A 434 -14.25 11.82 8.46
CA ALA A 434 -13.05 11.57 7.67
C ALA A 434 -12.08 12.76 7.72
N ALA A 435 -12.58 13.99 7.66
CA ALA A 435 -11.75 15.18 7.75
C ALA A 435 -11.07 15.33 9.12
N VAL A 436 -11.77 15.00 10.20
CA VAL A 436 -11.26 15.00 11.57
C VAL A 436 -10.17 13.94 11.75
N VAL A 437 -10.39 12.73 11.26
CA VAL A 437 -9.43 11.64 11.41
C VAL A 437 -8.17 11.86 10.55
N HIS A 438 -8.34 12.28 9.30
CA HIS A 438 -7.28 12.29 8.30
C HIS A 438 -6.61 13.65 8.05
N VAL A 439 -6.94 14.70 8.81
CA VAL A 439 -6.19 15.97 8.74
C VAL A 439 -4.71 15.76 9.15
N GLU A 440 -3.78 16.22 8.31
CA GLU A 440 -2.34 16.00 8.53
C GLU A 440 -1.85 16.80 9.76
N ALA A 441 -0.76 16.37 10.39
CA ALA A 441 -0.14 17.14 11.47
C ALA A 441 0.47 18.46 10.93
N PRO A 442 0.54 19.56 11.70
CA PRO A 442 1.21 20.79 11.26
C PRO A 442 2.66 20.55 10.81
N ASP A 443 3.18 21.30 9.82
CA ASP A 443 4.62 21.32 9.54
C ASP A 443 5.29 22.17 10.63
N PRO A 444 6.15 21.59 11.49
CA PRO A 444 6.78 22.34 12.58
C PRO A 444 7.57 23.55 12.07
N SER A 445 8.14 23.45 10.86
CA SER A 445 8.90 24.54 10.24
C SER A 445 7.96 25.66 9.80
N ALA A 446 6.87 25.32 9.11
CA ALA A 446 5.88 26.30 8.67
C ALA A 446 5.20 26.98 9.86
N TRP A 447 4.96 26.22 10.93
CA TRP A 447 4.42 26.74 12.18
C TRP A 447 5.36 27.72 12.86
N THR A 448 6.65 27.37 12.98
CA THR A 448 7.67 28.21 13.63
C THR A 448 7.94 29.50 12.87
N LEU A 449 7.92 29.44 11.54
CA LEU A 449 8.24 30.56 10.64
C LEU A 449 6.98 31.32 10.16
N ARG A 450 5.87 31.23 10.91
CA ARG A 450 4.61 31.89 10.54
C ARG A 450 4.83 33.41 10.47
N GLY A 451 4.33 34.03 9.40
CA GLY A 451 4.51 35.46 9.14
C GLY A 451 5.81 35.83 8.39
N GLU A 452 6.74 34.89 8.23
CA GLU A 452 8.03 35.12 7.55
C GLU A 452 8.00 34.70 6.07
N ALA A 453 6.88 34.94 5.38
CA ALA A 453 6.71 34.55 3.99
C ALA A 453 7.70 35.28 3.06
N HIS A 454 8.35 34.54 2.15
CA HIS A 454 9.17 35.17 1.12
C HIS A 454 8.28 36.03 0.19
N PRO A 455 8.67 37.26 -0.22
CA PRO A 455 7.82 38.15 -1.01
C PRO A 455 7.33 37.58 -2.35
N ARG A 456 8.06 36.60 -2.89
CA ARG A 456 7.73 35.88 -4.14
C ARG A 456 7.29 34.43 -3.89
N THR A 457 6.90 34.10 -2.67
CA THR A 457 6.44 32.76 -2.36
C THR A 457 5.10 32.48 -3.05
N ARG A 458 4.89 31.20 -3.34
CA ARG A 458 3.56 30.67 -3.63
C ARG A 458 2.89 30.33 -2.31
N TRP A 459 1.56 30.35 -2.31
CA TRP A 459 0.75 29.99 -1.15
C TRP A 459 0.02 28.67 -1.40
N ARG A 460 -0.14 27.90 -0.33
CA ARG A 460 -0.90 26.65 -0.31
C ARG A 460 -1.75 26.56 0.95
N CYS A 461 -2.80 25.75 0.91
CA CYS A 461 -3.52 25.37 2.13
C CYS A 461 -2.53 24.71 3.09
N ALA A 462 -2.52 25.15 4.36
CA ALA A 462 -1.68 24.51 5.34
C ALA A 462 -2.15 23.07 5.57
N ARG A 463 -1.22 22.12 5.69
CA ARG A 463 -1.54 20.68 5.68
C ARG A 463 -2.40 20.23 6.88
N HIS A 464 -2.39 21.01 7.96
CA HIS A 464 -3.18 20.78 9.16
C HIS A 464 -4.58 21.39 9.12
N ILE A 465 -5.00 21.85 7.93
CA ILE A 465 -6.31 22.44 7.68
C ILE A 465 -7.01 21.61 6.62
N ARG A 466 -8.25 21.24 6.91
CA ARG A 466 -9.09 20.54 5.96
C ARG A 466 -10.48 21.17 5.86
N PRO A 467 -10.78 21.88 4.75
CA PRO A 467 -12.10 22.46 4.55
C PRO A 467 -13.15 21.39 4.22
N VAL A 468 -14.33 21.50 4.83
CA VAL A 468 -15.51 20.64 4.62
C VAL A 468 -16.75 21.51 4.42
N GLN A 469 -17.60 21.13 3.46
CA GLN A 469 -18.90 21.75 3.24
C GLN A 469 -19.98 20.78 3.68
N LEU A 470 -20.95 21.26 4.45
CA LEU A 470 -22.03 20.48 5.05
C LEU A 470 -23.37 21.06 4.60
N HIS A 471 -24.29 20.20 4.21
CA HIS A 471 -25.64 20.57 3.78
C HIS A 471 -26.71 20.16 4.81
N HIS A 472 -26.33 19.33 5.78
CA HIS A 472 -27.19 18.84 6.86
C HIS A 472 -26.55 19.12 8.22
N ASP A 473 -27.39 19.21 9.24
CA ASP A 473 -26.95 19.30 10.63
C ASP A 473 -26.38 17.96 11.09
N VAL A 474 -25.06 17.87 11.13
CA VAL A 474 -24.30 16.69 11.57
C VAL A 474 -23.68 16.88 12.97
N GLY A 475 -24.03 17.98 13.65
CA GLY A 475 -23.45 18.34 14.95
C GLY A 475 -22.14 19.11 14.78
N THR A 476 -21.77 19.85 15.82
CA THR A 476 -20.49 20.57 15.91
C THR A 476 -19.54 19.96 16.93
N GLU A 477 -20.04 19.01 17.72
CA GLU A 477 -19.29 18.18 18.66
C GLU A 477 -19.09 16.80 18.00
N LEU A 478 -17.88 16.23 18.12
CA LEU A 478 -17.55 14.97 17.44
C LEU A 478 -18.37 13.78 17.92
N ASP A 479 -18.83 13.82 19.16
CA ASP A 479 -19.58 12.73 19.81
C ASP A 479 -21.11 12.97 19.81
N ASP A 480 -21.58 14.11 19.30
CA ASP A 480 -23.01 14.45 19.25
C ASP A 480 -23.52 14.41 17.80
N PRO A 481 -24.19 13.33 17.37
CA PRO A 481 -24.77 13.29 16.04
C PRO A 481 -25.86 14.35 15.95
N GLY A 482 -25.63 15.39 15.14
CA GLY A 482 -26.66 16.40 14.85
C GLY A 482 -27.93 15.80 14.28
N THR A 483 -28.98 16.61 14.19
CA THR A 483 -30.35 16.16 13.90
C THR A 483 -30.52 15.47 12.54
N GLY A 484 -29.56 15.66 11.62
CA GLY A 484 -29.64 15.21 10.23
C GLY A 484 -30.60 16.04 9.38
N ALA A 485 -31.19 17.10 9.92
CA ALA A 485 -32.06 17.99 9.18
C ALA A 485 -31.26 18.77 8.12
N PRO A 486 -31.83 19.02 6.93
CA PRO A 486 -31.21 19.92 5.96
C PRO A 486 -31.01 21.31 6.55
N LEU A 487 -29.88 21.94 6.23
CA LEU A 487 -29.59 23.33 6.60
C LEU A 487 -30.22 24.29 5.59
N ASP A 488 -30.63 25.47 6.06
CA ASP A 488 -31.16 26.54 5.20
C ASP A 488 -30.12 27.03 4.17
N ALA A 489 -28.83 26.93 4.50
CA ALA A 489 -27.70 27.17 3.62
C ALA A 489 -26.53 26.25 4.00
N PRO A 490 -25.64 25.88 3.06
CA PRO A 490 -24.48 25.05 3.38
C PRO A 490 -23.60 25.71 4.45
N ALA A 491 -23.26 24.94 5.48
CA ALA A 491 -22.24 25.32 6.44
C ALA A 491 -20.85 25.03 5.86
N HIS A 492 -19.94 25.98 6.01
CA HIS A 492 -18.55 25.84 5.58
C HIS A 492 -17.68 25.81 6.83
N VAL A 493 -16.94 24.73 7.02
CA VAL A 493 -16.09 24.53 8.20
C VAL A 493 -14.69 24.12 7.77
N ALA A 494 -13.70 24.41 8.60
CA ALA A 494 -12.37 23.84 8.52
C ALA A 494 -12.11 23.00 9.76
N VAL A 495 -11.64 21.77 9.54
CA VAL A 495 -10.98 20.99 10.59
C VAL A 495 -9.56 21.50 10.71
N VAL A 496 -9.17 21.94 11.90
CA VAL A 496 -7.82 22.39 12.22
C VAL A 496 -7.19 21.40 13.18
N ARG A 497 -5.97 20.93 12.89
CA ARG A 497 -5.18 20.10 13.80
C ARG A 497 -4.05 20.91 14.41
N GLU A 498 -3.99 20.94 15.73
CA GLU A 498 -2.96 21.64 16.48
C GLU A 498 -1.69 20.79 16.67
N LEU A 499 -0.61 21.42 17.14
CA LEU A 499 0.68 20.75 17.38
C LEU A 499 0.61 19.64 18.44
N ASP A 500 -0.27 19.77 19.42
CA ASP A 500 -0.51 18.76 20.45
C ASP A 500 -1.41 17.61 19.95
N GLY A 501 -1.91 17.71 18.71
CA GLY A 501 -2.79 16.73 18.09
C GLY A 501 -4.27 16.92 18.39
N THR A 502 -4.66 17.95 19.14
CA THR A 502 -6.06 18.36 19.28
C THR A 502 -6.63 18.82 17.93
N ARG A 503 -7.95 18.73 17.80
CA ARG A 503 -8.67 19.00 16.56
C ARG A 503 -9.85 19.90 16.86
N GLU A 504 -10.00 20.97 16.09
CA GLU A 504 -11.06 21.95 16.26
C GLU A 504 -11.80 22.18 14.95
N LEU A 505 -13.07 22.57 15.07
CA LEU A 505 -13.90 23.00 13.94
C LEU A 505 -13.99 24.51 13.92
N VAL A 506 -13.55 25.13 12.82
CA VAL A 506 -13.61 26.58 12.62
C VAL A 506 -14.61 26.89 11.51
N ALA A 507 -15.63 27.69 11.82
CA ALA A 507 -16.57 28.17 10.82
C ALA A 507 -15.89 29.12 9.82
N LEU A 508 -16.20 28.96 8.54
CA LEU A 508 -15.69 29.77 7.45
C LEU A 508 -16.85 30.49 6.76
N ASP A 509 -16.56 31.69 6.23
CA ASP A 509 -17.42 32.27 5.21
C ASP A 509 -17.18 31.58 3.85
N VAL A 510 -18.10 31.81 2.89
CA VAL A 510 -18.03 31.20 1.56
C VAL A 510 -16.73 31.56 0.84
N ALA A 511 -16.30 32.83 0.95
CA ALA A 511 -15.10 33.31 0.29
C ALA A 511 -13.82 32.65 0.83
N GLY A 512 -13.70 32.49 2.14
CA GLY A 512 -12.60 31.80 2.80
C GLY A 512 -12.55 30.32 2.44
N PHE A 513 -13.71 29.66 2.43
CA PHE A 513 -13.83 28.26 2.02
C PHE A 513 -13.40 28.03 0.57
N ASP A 514 -13.94 28.82 -0.37
CA ASP A 514 -13.59 28.74 -1.79
C ASP A 514 -12.11 29.03 -2.01
N ARG A 515 -11.55 29.99 -1.26
CA ARG A 515 -10.13 30.31 -1.31
C ARG A 515 -9.28 29.12 -0.87
N LEU A 516 -9.57 28.50 0.27
CA LEU A 516 -8.86 27.31 0.75
C LEU A 516 -8.93 26.16 -0.26
N ARG A 517 -10.11 25.85 -0.80
CA ARG A 517 -10.26 24.80 -1.81
C ARG A 517 -9.46 25.07 -3.08
N SER A 518 -9.41 26.33 -3.53
CA SER A 518 -8.70 26.71 -4.76
C SER A 518 -7.17 26.52 -4.66
N VAL A 519 -6.60 26.66 -3.45
CA VAL A 519 -5.15 26.54 -3.22
C VAL A 519 -4.72 25.16 -2.71
N THR A 520 -5.67 24.28 -2.40
CA THR A 520 -5.41 22.86 -2.16
C THR A 520 -5.07 22.14 -3.47
N SER A 521 -5.70 22.54 -4.58
CA SER A 521 -5.52 21.89 -5.89
C SER A 521 -4.29 22.38 -6.64
N THR A 522 -3.83 23.61 -6.41
CA THR A 522 -2.67 24.22 -7.09
C THR A 522 -1.94 25.18 -6.16
N THR A 523 -0.62 25.32 -6.33
CA THR A 523 0.11 26.44 -5.71
C THR A 523 -0.30 27.73 -6.42
N ASP A 524 -0.78 28.74 -5.69
CA ASP A 524 -1.19 30.01 -6.29
C ASP A 524 0.00 30.98 -6.35
N ASP A 525 0.31 31.43 -7.56
CA ASP A 525 1.38 32.41 -7.85
C ASP A 525 0.87 33.85 -7.72
N ARG A 526 -0.45 34.05 -7.55
CA ARG A 526 -1.04 35.38 -7.41
C ARG A 526 -0.74 35.96 -6.02
N PRO A 527 -0.54 37.28 -5.92
CA PRO A 527 -0.52 37.97 -4.63
C PRO A 527 -1.78 37.64 -3.83
N LEU A 528 -1.65 37.47 -2.51
CA LEU A 528 -2.81 37.26 -1.65
C LEU A 528 -3.76 38.46 -1.78
N ASP A 529 -5.03 38.18 -2.05
CA ASP A 529 -6.12 39.14 -1.90
C ASP A 529 -6.41 39.36 -0.40
N PRO A 530 -7.37 40.24 -0.01
CA PRO A 530 -7.67 40.45 1.41
C PRO A 530 -8.09 39.17 2.16
N VAL A 531 -8.86 38.29 1.51
CA VAL A 531 -9.30 37.00 2.09
C VAL A 531 -8.10 36.09 2.32
N GLY A 532 -7.23 35.95 1.33
CA GLY A 532 -5.99 35.18 1.42
C GLY A 532 -5.05 35.70 2.51
N ARG A 533 -4.95 37.02 2.70
CA ARG A 533 -4.18 37.60 3.82
C ARG A 533 -4.78 37.21 5.17
N ALA A 534 -6.09 37.36 5.34
CA ALA A 534 -6.76 36.96 6.59
C ALA A 534 -6.56 35.46 6.90
N LEU A 535 -6.66 34.59 5.89
CA LEU A 535 -6.40 33.15 6.05
C LEU A 535 -4.92 32.86 6.37
N ALA A 536 -3.98 33.58 5.77
CA ALA A 536 -2.56 33.44 6.08
C ALA A 536 -2.23 33.91 7.51
N ASP A 537 -2.82 35.02 7.95
CA ASP A 537 -2.68 35.54 9.32
C ASP A 537 -3.27 34.56 10.35
N ALA A 538 -4.37 33.89 10.00
CA ALA A 538 -4.98 32.82 10.78
C ALA A 538 -4.18 31.49 10.73
N GLY A 539 -3.10 31.41 9.93
CA GLY A 539 -2.30 30.20 9.77
C GLY A 539 -2.92 29.13 8.87
N MET A 540 -4.03 29.43 8.19
CA MET A 540 -4.72 28.49 7.32
C MET A 540 -4.07 28.36 5.94
N LEU A 541 -3.29 29.37 5.54
CA LEU A 541 -2.41 29.34 4.39
C LEU A 541 -0.95 29.40 4.85
N GLU A 542 -0.11 28.60 4.20
CA GLU A 542 1.34 28.62 4.44
C GLU A 542 2.12 28.94 3.16
N PRO A 543 3.26 29.64 3.28
CA PRO A 543 4.11 29.93 2.14
C PRO A 543 4.94 28.71 1.76
N ALA A 544 5.18 28.51 0.47
CA ALA A 544 6.11 27.51 -0.04
C ALA A 544 7.60 27.85 0.22
N ALA A 545 7.91 29.11 0.57
CA ALA A 545 9.24 29.59 0.91
C ALA A 545 9.21 30.73 1.93
N TRP A 546 10.20 30.77 2.81
CA TRP A 546 10.35 31.78 3.86
C TRP A 546 11.48 32.77 3.55
N ALA A 547 11.35 34.00 4.05
CA ALA A 547 12.38 35.02 3.93
C ALA A 547 13.54 34.70 4.89
N ALA A 548 14.79 34.81 4.40
CA ALA A 548 15.97 34.65 5.25
C ALA A 548 16.34 35.92 6.03
N ALA A 549 15.74 37.06 5.67
CA ALA A 549 16.01 38.34 6.28
C ALA A 549 14.80 38.79 7.08
N THR A 550 15.07 39.35 8.26
CA THR A 550 14.10 40.16 8.98
C THR A 550 13.57 41.21 8.00
N PRO A 551 12.25 41.37 7.81
CA PRO A 551 11.75 42.51 7.06
C PRO A 551 12.39 43.77 7.65
N PRO A 552 12.88 44.71 6.83
CA PRO A 552 13.53 45.91 7.34
C PRO A 552 12.59 46.53 8.38
N SER A 553 13.05 46.51 9.63
CA SER A 553 12.30 47.02 10.76
C SER A 553 11.89 48.44 10.47
N ILE A 554 10.59 48.70 10.63
CA ILE A 554 10.01 49.94 11.16
C ILE A 554 11.12 50.88 11.67
N GLN A 555 11.60 51.77 10.80
CA GLN A 555 12.34 52.97 11.17
C GLN A 555 11.33 54.11 11.31
N ALA A 556 10.54 54.06 12.39
CA ALA A 556 9.72 55.13 12.95
C ALA A 556 9.09 54.50 14.20
N GLU A 557 9.46 54.79 15.44
CA GLU A 557 9.63 56.08 16.08
C GLU A 557 10.54 55.87 17.30
N TRP A 558 11.79 56.34 17.22
CA TRP A 558 12.56 56.80 18.38
C TRP A 558 13.26 58.07 17.92
N SER A 559 12.48 59.13 17.79
CA SER A 559 12.95 60.51 17.70
C SER A 559 12.56 61.24 18.97
#